data_AF-A0A8H6HLD8-F1
#
_entry.id   AF-A0A8H6HLD8-F1
#
_cell.length_a   1.000
_cell.length_b   1.000
_cell.length_c   1.000
_cell.angle_alpha   90.00
_cell.angle_beta   90.00
_cell.angle_gamma   90.00
#
_symmetry.space_group_name_H-M   'P 1'
#
loop_
_entity.id
_entity.type
_entity.pdbx_description
1 polymer ?
#
loop_
_entity_poly.entity_id
_entity_poly.type
_entity_poly.pdbx_seq_one_letter_code
_entity_poly.pdbx_strand_id
1 'polypeptide(L)'
;MDDTHADAWGRFAYYGRVRPWDGLVGILRIGTRPENMGTKFFFYGYVYGGRNFVGNWRYAAAEAVAPSMESSFVLTRRADK
;
A
#
# COMPACT_ATOMS: atom_id res chain seq x y z
N MET A 1 -12.92 -7.88 -2.31
CA MET A 1 -12.60 -7.80 -0.88
C MET A 1 -13.87 -8.14 -0.13
N ASP A 2 -13.81 -9.06 0.84
CA ASP A 2 -14.95 -9.43 1.68
C ASP A 2 -15.40 -8.22 2.53
N ASP A 3 -16.70 -8.04 2.72
CA ASP A 3 -17.29 -6.90 3.43
C ASP A 3 -16.76 -6.79 4.85
N THR A 4 -16.50 -7.92 5.52
CA THR A 4 -15.91 -7.96 6.87
C THR A 4 -14.55 -7.25 6.93
N HIS A 5 -13.71 -7.46 5.92
CA HIS A 5 -12.38 -6.84 5.87
C HIS A 5 -12.49 -5.36 5.48
N ALA A 6 -13.42 -5.03 4.59
CA ALA A 6 -13.64 -3.68 4.11
C ALA A 6 -14.19 -2.78 5.24
N ASP A 7 -15.01 -3.34 6.13
CA ASP A 7 -15.59 -2.60 7.25
C ASP A 7 -14.60 -2.50 8.43
N ALA A 8 -13.76 -3.52 8.66
CA ALA A 8 -12.73 -3.47 9.72
C ALA A 8 -11.55 -2.55 9.38
N TRP A 9 -11.11 -2.54 8.12
CA TRP A 9 -9.89 -1.82 7.70
C TRP A 9 -10.16 -0.60 6.83
N GLY A 10 -11.43 -0.30 6.55
CA GLY A 10 -11.85 0.76 5.65
C GLY A 10 -11.84 0.34 4.18
N ARG A 11 -12.70 1.00 3.40
CA ARG A 11 -12.80 0.76 1.96
C ARG A 11 -11.82 1.66 1.21
N PHE A 12 -10.83 1.04 0.59
CA PHE A 12 -9.80 1.73 -0.18
C PHE A 12 -9.73 1.21 -1.60
N ALA A 13 -9.41 2.10 -2.55
CA ALA A 13 -8.96 1.70 -3.88
C ALA A 13 -7.43 1.54 -3.88
N TYR A 14 -6.94 0.54 -4.61
CA TYR A 14 -5.52 0.24 -4.72
C TYR A 14 -5.13 0.23 -6.20
N TYR A 15 -4.11 1.00 -6.56
CA TYR A 15 -3.55 1.06 -7.91
C TYR A 15 -2.09 0.63 -7.84
N GLY A 16 -1.75 -0.49 -8.47
CA GLY A 16 -0.41 -1.08 -8.43
C GLY A 16 0.30 -1.04 -9.79
N ARG A 17 1.63 -0.92 -9.77
CA ARG A 17 2.51 -1.17 -10.93
C ARG A 17 3.76 -1.89 -10.49
N VAL A 18 4.30 -2.71 -11.39
CA VAL A 18 5.64 -3.30 -11.25
C VAL A 18 6.55 -2.63 -12.26
N ARG A 19 7.68 -2.14 -11.77
CA ARG A 19 8.70 -1.49 -12.57
C ARG A 19 9.48 -2.55 -13.36
N PRO A 20 9.54 -2.48 -14.71
CA PRO A 20 10.05 -3.60 -15.51
C PRO A 20 11.53 -3.94 -15.33
N TRP A 21 12.38 -2.97 -15.00
CA TRP A 21 13.84 -3.15 -15.04
C TRP A 21 14.46 -3.65 -13.74
N ASP A 22 13.80 -3.45 -12.59
CA ASP A 22 14.31 -3.86 -11.27
C ASP A 22 13.27 -4.64 -10.45
N GLY A 23 12.02 -4.74 -10.93
CA GLY A 23 10.94 -5.43 -10.23
C GLY A 23 10.37 -4.67 -9.03
N LEU A 24 10.66 -3.37 -8.87
CA LEU A 24 10.07 -2.57 -7.80
C LEU A 24 8.54 -2.56 -7.93
N VAL A 25 7.87 -2.98 -6.87
CA VAL A 25 6.41 -2.92 -6.75
C VAL A 25 6.04 -1.59 -6.11
N GLY A 26 5.16 -0.82 -6.76
CA GLY A 26 4.57 0.39 -6.21
C GLY A 26 3.06 0.29 -6.17
N ILE A 27 2.44 0.63 -5.03
CA ILE A 27 0.99 0.58 -4.83
C ILE A 27 0.51 1.88 -4.19
N LEU A 28 -0.42 2.56 -4.85
CA LEU A 28 -1.12 3.72 -4.32
C LEU A 28 -2.46 3.28 -3.71
N ARG A 29 -2.63 3.51 -2.40
CA ARG A 29 -3.89 3.33 -1.68
C ARG A 29 -4.59 4.68 -1.56
N ILE A 30 -5.86 4.76 -1.99
CA ILE A 30 -6.67 5.98 -1.96
C ILE A 30 -7.98 5.72 -1.20
N GLY A 31 -8.32 6.57 -0.25
CA GLY A 31 -9.62 6.55 0.41
C GLY A 31 -10.74 6.98 -0.53
N THR A 32 -11.78 6.16 -0.64
CA THR A 32 -12.88 6.35 -1.59
C THR A 32 -14.21 6.72 -0.94
N ARG A 33 -14.26 6.80 0.39
CA ARG A 33 -15.48 7.14 1.14
C ARG A 33 -15.27 8.40 1.98
N PRO A 34 -16.34 9.08 2.42
CA PRO A 34 -16.23 10.31 3.21
C PRO A 34 -15.34 10.16 4.43
N GLU A 35 -15.40 9.02 5.14
CA GLU A 35 -14.64 8.76 6.36
C GLU A 35 -13.12 8.65 6.15
N ASN A 36 -12.66 8.38 4.93
CA ASN A 36 -11.24 8.24 4.61
C ASN A 36 -10.81 9.10 3.41
N MET A 37 -11.67 10.02 2.97
CA MET A 37 -11.44 10.86 1.80
C MET A 37 -10.18 11.71 1.99
N GLY A 38 -9.37 11.82 0.95
CA GLY A 38 -8.11 12.58 1.00
C GLY A 38 -6.91 11.79 1.57
N THR A 39 -7.13 10.62 2.18
CA THR A 39 -6.01 9.77 2.59
C THR A 39 -5.36 9.08 1.39
N LYS A 40 -4.05 9.29 1.23
CA LYS A 40 -3.25 8.68 0.16
C LYS A 40 -1.96 8.13 0.74
N PHE A 41 -1.75 6.83 0.57
CA PHE A 41 -0.53 6.16 1.00
C PHE A 41 0.13 5.49 -0.19
N PHE A 42 1.44 5.65 -0.31
CA PHE A 42 2.22 4.98 -1.33
C PHE A 42 3.09 3.92 -0.67
N PHE A 43 2.85 2.67 -1.05
CA PHE A 43 3.61 1.50 -0.63
C PHE A 43 4.60 1.17 -1.75
N TYR A 44 5.85 0.93 -1.41
CA TYR A 44 6.87 0.54 -2.38
C TYR A 44 7.86 -0.44 -1.78
N GLY A 45 8.33 -1.38 -2.60
CA GLY A 45 9.26 -2.41 -2.15
C GLY A 45 9.37 -3.56 -3.14
N TYR A 46 9.82 -4.72 -2.67
CA TYR A 46 10.11 -5.88 -3.50
C TYR A 46 9.50 -7.15 -2.93
N VAL A 47 9.16 -8.08 -3.81
CA VAL A 47 8.79 -9.44 -3.41
C VAL A 47 10.07 -10.26 -3.21
N TYR A 48 10.43 -10.48 -1.96
CA TYR A 48 11.58 -11.28 -1.57
C TYR A 48 11.23 -12.77 -1.50
N GLY A 49 12.12 -13.61 -2.04
CA GLY A 49 11.97 -15.06 -2.04
C GLY A 49 10.68 -15.57 -2.71
N GLY A 50 10.12 -14.80 -3.63
CA GLY A 50 8.86 -15.15 -4.32
C GLY A 50 7.61 -15.20 -3.43
N ARG A 51 7.69 -14.71 -2.18
CA ARG A 51 6.61 -14.90 -1.20
C ARG A 51 6.32 -13.67 -0.33
N ASN A 52 7.35 -12.98 0.13
CA ASN A 52 7.19 -11.90 1.11
C ASN A 52 7.34 -10.56 0.42
N PHE A 53 6.33 -9.70 0.51
CA PHE A 53 6.42 -8.34 0.04
C PHE A 53 6.96 -7.46 1.17
N VAL A 54 8.17 -6.95 0.99
CA VAL A 54 8.90 -6.15 1.99
C VAL A 54 9.14 -4.77 1.42
N GLY A 55 8.89 -3.73 2.21
CA GLY A 55 9.01 -2.37 1.72
C GLY A 55 8.76 -1.31 2.77
N ASN A 56 8.55 -0.10 2.28
CA ASN A 56 8.14 1.04 3.08
C ASN A 56 6.84 1.62 2.54
N TRP A 57 6.09 2.27 3.41
CA TRP A 57 4.99 3.12 3.02
C TRP A 57 5.29 4.56 3.41
N ARG A 58 4.73 5.51 2.67
CA ARG A 58 4.74 6.93 3.03
C ARG A 58 3.41 7.60 2.76
N TYR A 59 3.14 8.72 3.44
CA TYR A 59 2.03 9.59 3.07
C TYR A 59 2.30 10.21 1.69
N ALA A 60 1.36 10.04 0.76
CA ALA A 60 1.49 10.41 -0.64
C ALA A 60 0.86 11.76 -0.98
N ALA A 61 0.24 12.43 0.00
CA ALA A 61 -0.27 13.79 -0.11
C ALA A 61 0.57 14.81 0.69
N ALA A 62 1.76 14.41 1.16
CA ALA A 62 2.67 15.31 1.85
C ALA A 62 3.36 16.26 0.86
N GLU A 63 3.69 17.48 1.31
CA GLU A 63 4.49 18.41 0.52
C GLU A 63 5.81 17.78 0.09
N ALA A 64 6.23 18.04 -1.16
CA ALA A 64 7.38 17.38 -1.76
C ALA A 64 8.71 17.63 -1.01
N VAL A 65 8.78 18.75 -0.29
CA VAL A 65 9.97 19.23 0.42
C VAL A 65 9.96 18.91 1.92
N ALA A 66 8.82 18.50 2.47
CA ALA A 66 8.70 18.16 3.88
C ALA A 66 8.91 16.64 4.08
N PRO A 67 9.59 16.21 5.17
CA PRO A 67 9.63 14.81 5.55
C PRO A 67 8.21 14.27 5.70
N SER A 68 7.87 13.26 4.90
CA SER A 68 6.58 12.58 4.99
C SER A 68 6.66 11.50 6.05
N MET A 69 5.56 11.26 6.77
CA MET A 69 5.46 10.11 7.67
C MET A 69 5.63 8.84 6.84
N GLU A 70 6.60 8.02 7.25
CA GLU A 70 6.93 6.76 6.62
C GLU A 70 7.22 5.67 7.65
N SER A 71 7.06 4.42 7.25
CA SER A 71 7.46 3.28 8.04
C SER A 71 7.65 2.05 7.17
N SER A 72 8.29 1.03 7.74
CA SER A 72 8.51 -0.25 7.07
C SER A 72 7.30 -1.17 7.22
N PHE A 73 7.20 -2.14 6.30
CA PHE A 73 6.25 -3.24 6.42
C PHE A 73 6.83 -4.54 5.88
N VAL A 74 6.27 -5.65 6.37
CA VAL A 74 6.44 -6.99 5.81
C VAL A 74 5.07 -7.61 5.67
N LEU A 75 4.73 -8.02 4.45
CA LEU A 75 3.50 -8.73 4.13
C LEU A 75 3.85 -10.10 3.57
N THR A 76 3.13 -11.12 4.02
CA THR A 76 3.20 -12.46 3.43
C THR A 76 1.84 -12.83 2.88
N ARG A 77 1.81 -13.62 1.80
CA ARG A 77 0.56 -14.14 1.27
C ARG A 77 -0.08 -15.03 2.34
N ARG A 78 -1.33 -14.72 2.72
CA ARG A 78 -2.13 -15.60 3.58
C ARG A 78 -2.35 -16.92 2.85
N ALA A 79 -2.18 -18.05 3.54
CA ALA A 79 -2.61 -19.35 3.02
C ALA A 79 -4.11 -19.28 2.68
N ASP A 80 -4.51 -19.96 1.60
CA ASP A 80 -5.91 -20.07 1.25
C ASP A 80 -6.64 -20.77 2.42
N LYS A 81 -7.81 -20.26 2.80
CA LYS A 81 -8.65 -20.83 3.87
C LYS A 81 -9.39 -22.04 3.34
#